data_AF-A0A317LKW5-F1
#
_entry.id   AF-A0A317LKW5-F1
#
_cell.length_a   1.000
_cell.length_b   1.000
_cell.length_c   1.000
_cell.angle_alpha   90.00
_cell.angle_beta   90.00
_cell.angle_gamma   90.00
#
_symmetry.space_group_name_H-M   'P 1'
#
loop_
_entity.id
_entity.type
_entity.pdbx_description
1 polymer ?
#
loop_
_entity_poly.entity_id
_entity_poly.type
_entity_poly.pdbx_seq_one_letter_code
_entity_poly.pdbx_strand_id
1 'polypeptide(L)'
;MTPVIISCEDPTAVTVINYPPQGAEYYSGVVVDLNHNAPVFYSTDEGPHKGKQFFQHTRIDLGGGAASGGLRVEANVKGQSCKWEIEAEYVDTQQNTGKVTLRDDGKPFFTEVAPSQPEQDWQAYASYPQPGMSFVPCHETPEDFACAPYGGQSLEDKEGSTE
;
A
#
# COMPACT_ATOMS: atom_id res chain seq x y z
N MET A 1 13.22 3.86 13.38
CA MET A 1 11.82 3.37 13.38
C MET A 1 11.81 2.01 12.73
N THR A 2 11.07 1.07 13.30
CA THR A 2 11.08 -0.35 12.93
C THR A 2 9.64 -0.86 12.92
N PRO A 3 9.14 -1.42 11.81
CA PRO A 3 7.84 -2.08 11.82
C PRO A 3 7.95 -3.43 12.54
N VAL A 4 6.89 -3.83 13.24
CA VAL A 4 6.82 -5.07 14.02
C VAL A 4 5.50 -5.77 13.71
N ILE A 5 5.58 -7.02 13.27
CA ILE A 5 4.40 -7.88 13.06
C ILE A 5 3.97 -8.44 14.42
N ILE A 6 2.70 -8.27 14.76
CA ILE A 6 2.12 -8.78 16.01
C ILE A 6 1.47 -10.14 15.77
N SER A 7 0.67 -10.25 14.72
CA SER A 7 -0.02 -11.49 14.33
C SER A 7 -0.47 -11.42 12.88
N CYS A 8 -0.47 -12.55 12.18
CA CYS A 8 -1.12 -12.68 10.89
C CYS A 8 -2.14 -13.82 10.94
N GLU A 9 -3.26 -13.62 10.27
CA GLU A 9 -4.40 -14.54 10.22
C GLU A 9 -4.94 -14.65 8.79
N ASP A 10 -5.71 -15.70 8.52
CA ASP A 10 -6.33 -15.86 7.20
C ASP A 10 -7.30 -14.69 6.93
N PRO A 11 -7.41 -14.23 5.68
CA PRO A 11 -8.24 -13.08 5.34
C PRO A 11 -9.71 -13.35 5.69
N THR A 12 -10.39 -12.30 6.14
CA THR A 12 -11.81 -12.37 6.54
C THR A 12 -12.73 -11.68 5.54
N ALA A 13 -12.17 -10.93 4.60
CA ALA A 13 -12.93 -10.29 3.54
C ALA A 13 -13.59 -11.34 2.63
N VAL A 14 -14.88 -11.16 2.36
CA VAL A 14 -15.65 -11.98 1.40
C VAL A 14 -15.92 -11.23 0.10
N THR A 15 -15.83 -9.89 0.13
CA THR A 15 -16.05 -9.00 -1.00
C THR A 15 -14.79 -8.17 -1.25
N VAL A 16 -14.34 -8.15 -2.50
CA VAL A 16 -13.23 -7.32 -2.98
C VAL A 16 -13.79 -6.29 -3.96
N ILE A 17 -13.39 -5.03 -3.78
CA ILE A 17 -13.70 -3.94 -4.70
C ILE A 17 -12.38 -3.36 -5.20
N ASN A 18 -12.07 -3.64 -6.45
CA ASN A 18 -10.90 -3.12 -7.14
C ASN A 18 -11.19 -1.71 -7.64
N TYR A 19 -10.50 -0.71 -7.07
CA TYR A 19 -10.73 0.68 -7.38
C TYR A 19 -9.49 1.31 -8.02
N PRO A 20 -9.59 1.94 -9.21
CA PRO A 20 -8.45 2.56 -9.86
C PRO A 20 -8.02 3.81 -9.08
N PRO A 21 -6.71 4.12 -9.02
CA PRO A 21 -6.21 5.31 -8.32
C PRO A 21 -6.90 6.59 -8.82
N GLN A 22 -7.43 7.41 -7.90
CA GLN A 22 -8.17 8.66 -8.24
C GLN A 22 -7.41 9.95 -7.95
N GLY A 23 -6.09 9.87 -7.85
CA GLY A 23 -5.26 11.04 -7.59
C GLY A 23 -3.93 10.66 -6.98
N ALA A 24 -3.06 11.64 -6.87
CA ALA A 24 -1.80 11.53 -6.17
C ALA A 24 -1.61 12.79 -5.32
N GLU A 25 -1.16 12.60 -4.09
CA GLU A 25 -0.68 13.68 -3.24
C GLU A 25 0.80 13.42 -2.96
N TYR A 26 1.62 14.47 -3.01
CA TYR A 26 3.06 14.38 -2.86
C TYR A 26 3.45 14.38 -1.37
N TYR A 27 3.16 13.29 -0.68
CA TYR A 27 3.82 12.99 0.59
C TYR A 27 5.03 12.09 0.35
N SER A 28 6.07 12.24 1.17
CA SER A 28 7.08 11.19 1.26
C SER A 28 6.38 9.91 1.70
N GLY A 29 6.56 8.87 0.89
CA GLY A 29 5.90 7.60 1.08
C GLY A 29 6.90 6.51 1.38
N VAL A 30 6.52 5.63 2.30
CA VAL A 30 7.20 4.37 2.55
C VAL A 30 6.23 3.22 2.40
N VAL A 31 6.73 2.12 1.87
CA VAL A 31 6.04 0.83 1.89
C VAL A 31 6.75 -0.09 2.86
N VAL A 32 5.98 -0.79 3.70
CA VAL A 32 6.48 -1.89 4.52
C VAL A 32 6.03 -3.21 3.91
N ASP A 33 6.99 -4.11 3.69
CA ASP A 33 6.70 -5.48 3.29
C ASP A 33 6.53 -6.36 4.53
N LEU A 34 5.29 -6.75 4.83
CA LEU A 34 4.94 -7.56 6.00
C LEU A 34 4.99 -9.07 5.70
N ASN A 35 5.43 -9.47 4.50
CA ASN A 35 5.56 -10.88 4.12
C ASN A 35 6.81 -11.56 4.69
N HIS A 36 7.66 -10.79 5.39
CA HIS A 36 8.91 -11.26 5.97
C HIS A 36 8.92 -10.99 7.48
N ASN A 37 9.54 -11.89 8.25
CA ASN A 37 9.57 -11.80 9.72
C ASN A 37 10.31 -10.57 10.28
N ALA A 38 11.14 -9.91 9.46
CA ALA A 38 11.85 -8.69 9.81
C ALA A 38 11.49 -7.59 8.80
N PRO A 39 10.28 -7.00 8.90
CA PRO A 39 9.81 -6.03 7.94
C PRO A 39 10.68 -4.76 8.02
N VAL A 40 10.87 -4.09 6.89
CA VAL A 40 11.60 -2.82 6.80
C VAL A 40 10.83 -1.83 5.93
N PHE A 41 11.08 -0.54 6.13
CA PHE A 41 10.52 0.52 5.31
C PHE A 41 11.33 0.71 4.04
N TYR A 42 10.67 0.66 2.89
CA TYR A 42 11.23 0.99 1.58
C TYR A 42 10.68 2.32 1.09
N SER A 43 11.53 3.16 0.51
CA SER A 43 11.09 4.43 -0.07
C SER A 43 10.21 4.21 -1.30
N THR A 44 9.05 4.85 -1.35
CA THR A 44 8.21 4.94 -2.56
C THR A 44 8.47 6.22 -3.35
N ASP A 45 9.30 7.12 -2.81
CA ASP A 45 9.59 8.41 -3.44
C ASP A 45 10.37 8.21 -4.74
N GLU A 46 10.03 9.01 -5.76
CA GLU A 46 10.75 8.99 -7.03
C GLU A 46 12.21 9.45 -6.86
N GLY A 47 13.13 8.81 -7.57
CA GLY A 47 14.55 9.16 -7.55
C GLY A 47 15.49 7.98 -7.21
N PRO A 48 16.76 8.26 -6.87
CA PRO A 48 17.82 7.25 -6.78
C PRO A 48 17.68 6.27 -5.61
N HIS A 49 16.77 6.54 -4.68
CA HIS A 49 16.50 5.71 -3.50
C HIS A 49 15.15 4.98 -3.55
N LYS A 50 14.40 5.10 -4.66
CA LYS A 50 13.16 4.34 -4.87
C LYS A 50 13.40 2.85 -4.68
N GLY A 51 12.58 2.20 -3.86
CA GLY A 51 12.69 0.77 -3.53
C GLY A 51 13.87 0.39 -2.63
N LYS A 52 14.64 1.35 -2.11
CA LYS A 52 15.70 1.11 -1.11
C LYS A 52 15.17 1.33 0.31
N GLN A 53 15.87 0.79 1.30
CA GLN A 53 15.51 1.00 2.70
C GLN A 53 15.56 2.49 3.06
N PHE A 54 14.44 3.01 3.56
CA PHE A 54 14.22 4.44 3.76
C PHE A 54 15.21 5.05 4.77
N PHE A 55 15.32 4.44 5.95
CA PHE A 55 16.16 4.96 7.04
C PHE A 55 17.67 4.73 6.86
N GLN A 56 18.11 4.10 5.76
CA GLN A 56 19.54 4.07 5.40
C GLN A 56 20.03 5.39 4.80
N HIS A 57 19.10 6.22 4.30
CA HIS A 57 19.44 7.43 3.56
C HIS A 57 18.63 8.66 4.01
N THR A 58 17.56 8.46 4.77
CA THR A 58 16.66 9.53 5.21
C THR A 58 16.51 9.56 6.72
N ARG A 59 16.49 10.76 7.30
CA ARG A 59 16.09 11.01 8.69
C ARG A 59 14.81 11.85 8.68
N ILE A 60 13.92 11.60 9.64
CA ILE A 60 12.75 12.43 9.87
C ILE A 60 13.05 13.31 11.09
N ASP A 61 13.09 14.61 10.86
CA ASP A 61 13.30 15.61 11.92
C ASP A 61 11.95 16.05 12.48
N LEU A 62 11.79 15.95 13.80
CA LEU A 62 10.58 16.38 14.52
C LEU A 62 10.92 17.57 15.44
N GLY A 63 10.08 18.61 15.41
CA GLY A 63 10.21 19.78 16.30
C GLY A 63 11.19 20.85 15.82
N GLY A 64 11.69 21.68 16.75
CA GLY A 64 12.71 22.71 16.46
C GLY A 64 12.28 23.85 15.52
N GLY A 65 10.98 24.04 15.30
CA GLY A 65 10.45 24.99 14.32
C GLY A 65 10.37 24.43 12.89
N ALA A 66 10.65 23.14 12.69
CA ALA A 66 10.36 22.45 11.44
C ALA A 66 8.85 22.46 11.15
N ALA A 67 8.50 22.61 9.88
CA ALA A 67 7.11 22.50 9.44
C ALA A 67 6.57 21.10 9.75
N SER A 68 5.30 21.00 10.15
CA SER A 68 4.61 19.72 10.27
C SER A 68 4.64 19.01 8.92
N GLY A 69 5.24 17.83 8.87
CA GLY A 69 5.24 16.95 7.70
C GLY A 69 4.35 15.73 7.90
N GLY A 70 3.88 15.15 6.80
CA GLY A 70 3.23 13.84 6.78
C GLY A 70 4.19 12.80 6.19
N LEU A 71 4.13 11.58 6.73
CA LEU A 71 4.73 10.40 6.12
C LEU A 71 3.59 9.46 5.73
N ARG A 72 3.45 9.17 4.43
CA ARG A 72 2.51 8.14 3.99
C ARG A 72 3.16 6.78 4.23
N VAL A 73 2.47 5.91 4.96
CA VAL A 73 2.93 4.54 5.21
C VAL A 73 1.92 3.58 4.60
N GLU A 74 2.37 2.78 3.66
CA GLU A 74 1.59 1.71 3.03
C GLU A 74 2.15 0.36 3.46
N ALA A 75 1.29 -0.62 3.70
CA ALA A 75 1.70 -1.96 4.09
C ALA A 75 1.30 -2.96 3.01
N ASN A 76 2.26 -3.79 2.61
CA ASN A 76 2.06 -4.85 1.65
C ASN A 76 2.02 -6.20 2.38
N VAL A 77 0.97 -6.97 2.13
CA VAL A 77 0.70 -8.30 2.67
C VAL A 77 0.28 -9.23 1.55
N LYS A 78 0.58 -10.53 1.70
CA LYS A 78 0.23 -11.58 0.75
C LYS A 78 -0.20 -12.82 1.52
N GLY A 79 -1.34 -13.39 1.13
CA GLY A 79 -1.87 -14.64 1.67
C GLY A 79 -2.48 -14.54 3.07
N GLN A 80 -1.98 -13.68 3.95
CA GLN A 80 -2.53 -13.45 5.28
C GLN A 80 -2.72 -11.96 5.56
N SER A 81 -3.75 -11.65 6.34
CA SER A 81 -4.03 -10.32 6.88
C SER A 81 -3.24 -10.15 8.18
N CYS A 82 -2.58 -9.01 8.37
CA CYS A 82 -1.62 -8.84 9.47
C CYS A 82 -1.95 -7.63 10.36
N LYS A 83 -1.81 -7.84 11.67
CA LYS A 83 -1.75 -6.79 12.69
C LYS A 83 -0.28 -6.44 12.95
N TRP A 84 0.04 -5.16 12.95
CA TRP A 84 1.41 -4.69 13.06
C TRP A 84 1.48 -3.30 13.72
N GLU A 85 2.67 -2.89 14.11
CA GLU A 85 2.93 -1.59 14.75
C GLU A 85 4.28 -1.03 14.32
N ILE A 86 4.56 0.22 14.71
CA ILE A 86 5.85 0.87 14.42
C ILE A 86 6.51 1.26 15.73
N GLU A 87 7.65 0.66 16.03
CA GLU A 87 8.50 1.09 17.13
C GLU A 87 9.42 2.21 16.68
N ALA A 88 9.39 3.33 17.38
CA ALA A 88 10.22 4.49 17.11
C ALA A 88 11.07 4.83 18.33
N GLU A 89 12.36 5.02 18.10
CA GLU A 89 13.28 5.63 19.06
C GLU A 89 13.52 7.08 18.64
N TYR A 90 13.53 7.99 19.61
CA TYR A 90 13.79 9.40 19.37
C TYR A 90 14.74 9.96 20.43
N VAL A 91 15.42 11.04 20.08
CA VAL A 91 16.24 11.83 21.01
C VAL A 91 15.59 13.20 21.15
N ASP A 92 15.31 13.61 22.38
CA ASP A 92 14.70 14.92 22.64
C ASP A 92 15.74 16.07 22.63
N THR A 93 15.26 17.30 22.78
CA THR A 93 16.12 18.49 22.80
C THR A 93 17.07 18.54 24.00
N GLN A 94 16.84 17.72 25.03
CA GLN A 94 17.66 17.59 26.23
C GLN A 94 18.64 16.41 26.14
N GLN A 95 18.77 15.77 24.96
CA GLN A 95 19.61 14.59 24.72
C GLN A 95 19.16 13.31 25.45
N ASN A 96 17.89 13.24 25.87
CA ASN A 96 17.33 12.00 26.40
C ASN A 96 16.83 11.10 25.27
N THR A 97 17.09 9.80 25.39
CA THR A 97 16.53 8.80 24.48
C THR A 97 15.17 8.33 24.98
N GLY A 98 14.16 8.41 24.12
CA GLY A 98 12.82 7.87 24.35
C GLY A 98 12.45 6.79 23.34
N LYS A 99 11.46 5.97 23.70
CA LYS A 99 10.82 5.01 22.80
C LYS A 99 9.32 5.25 22.77
N VAL A 100 8.71 5.08 21.61
CA VAL A 100 7.27 5.13 21.42
C VAL A 100 6.84 4.07 20.42
N THR A 101 5.69 3.46 20.67
CA THR A 101 5.04 2.55 19.73
C THR A 101 3.89 3.30 19.08
N LEU A 102 3.97 3.49 17.77
CA LEU A 102 2.93 4.12 16.98
C LEU A 102 1.86 3.09 16.63
N ARG A 103 0.61 3.50 16.83
CA ARG A 103 -0.61 2.68 16.76
C ARG A 103 -1.77 3.55 16.30
N ASP A 104 -2.82 2.91 15.81
CA ASP A 104 -4.10 3.56 15.49
C ASP A 104 -4.97 3.61 16.75
N ASP A 105 -5.01 4.78 17.41
CA ASP A 105 -5.75 5.01 18.67
C ASP A 105 -5.51 3.91 19.73
N GLY A 106 -4.24 3.50 19.87
CA GLY A 106 -3.79 2.49 20.82
C GLY A 106 -3.94 1.03 20.36
N LYS A 107 -4.55 0.80 19.18
CA LYS A 107 -4.66 -0.51 18.54
C LYS A 107 -3.56 -0.71 17.50
N PRO A 108 -3.10 -1.96 17.28
CA PRO A 108 -2.26 -2.27 16.13
C PRO A 108 -2.87 -1.76 14.83
N PHE A 109 -2.01 -1.35 13.90
CA PHE A 109 -2.42 -1.19 12.51
C PHE A 109 -2.86 -2.55 11.97
N PHE A 110 -3.81 -2.52 11.05
CA PHE A 110 -4.32 -3.72 10.40
C PHE A 110 -4.26 -3.56 8.89
N THR A 111 -3.67 -4.55 8.23
CA THR A 111 -3.63 -4.64 6.78
C THR A 111 -4.34 -5.92 6.35
N GLU A 112 -5.50 -5.75 5.73
CA GLU A 112 -6.25 -6.86 5.13
C GLU A 112 -5.64 -7.22 3.78
N VAL A 113 -5.56 -8.52 3.50
CA VAL A 113 -5.26 -9.03 2.15
C VAL A 113 -6.55 -9.48 1.48
N ALA A 114 -6.66 -9.28 0.17
CA ALA A 114 -7.74 -9.89 -0.60
C ALA A 114 -7.62 -11.43 -0.53
N PRO A 115 -8.74 -12.16 -0.26
CA PRO A 115 -8.74 -13.62 -0.35
C PRO A 115 -8.44 -14.06 -1.78
N SER A 116 -7.89 -15.27 -1.94
CA SER A 116 -7.62 -15.83 -3.27
C SER A 116 -8.88 -16.15 -4.08
N GLN A 117 -10.00 -16.38 -3.40
CA GLN A 117 -11.31 -16.68 -3.98
C GLN A 117 -12.39 -15.93 -3.18
N PRO A 118 -12.56 -14.61 -3.39
CA PRO A 118 -13.66 -13.87 -2.77
C PRO A 118 -15.01 -14.39 -3.28
N GLU A 119 -16.05 -14.31 -2.45
CA GLU A 119 -17.42 -14.58 -2.88
C GLU A 119 -17.88 -13.53 -3.90
N GLN A 120 -17.40 -12.30 -3.75
CA GLN A 120 -17.71 -11.19 -4.64
C GLN A 120 -16.45 -10.43 -5.03
N ASP A 121 -16.24 -10.29 -6.33
CA ASP A 121 -15.19 -9.45 -6.90
C ASP A 121 -15.83 -8.40 -7.82
N TRP A 122 -15.54 -7.13 -7.55
CA TRP A 122 -16.09 -5.99 -8.26
C TRP A 122 -14.97 -5.11 -8.82
N GLN A 123 -15.01 -4.82 -10.12
CA GLN A 123 -14.14 -3.82 -10.72
C GLN A 123 -14.88 -2.48 -10.81
N ALA A 124 -14.35 -1.47 -10.16
CA ALA A 124 -14.79 -0.10 -10.37
C ALA A 124 -14.04 0.51 -11.56
N TYR A 125 -14.73 1.26 -12.42
CA TYR A 125 -14.10 2.06 -13.46
C TYR A 125 -14.77 3.43 -13.57
N ALA A 126 -13.95 4.43 -13.88
CA ALA A 126 -14.45 5.76 -14.16
C ALA A 126 -15.23 5.71 -15.47
N SER A 127 -16.52 6.04 -15.41
CA SER A 127 -17.34 6.13 -16.61
C SER A 127 -17.17 7.52 -17.22
N TYR A 128 -16.92 7.60 -18.53
CA TYR A 128 -16.92 8.86 -19.26
C TYR A 128 -17.97 8.74 -20.39
N PRO A 129 -18.87 9.71 -20.59
CA PRO A 129 -18.89 11.07 -20.02
C PRO A 129 -19.74 11.24 -18.74
N GLN A 130 -20.30 10.16 -18.16
CA GLN A 130 -21.18 10.29 -17.00
C GLN A 130 -20.38 10.46 -15.69
N PRO A 131 -20.64 11.49 -14.88
CA PRO A 131 -19.97 11.63 -13.59
C PRO A 131 -20.33 10.45 -12.68
N GLY A 132 -19.31 9.72 -12.22
CA GLY A 132 -19.47 8.61 -11.29
C GLY A 132 -18.57 7.42 -11.60
N MET A 133 -18.67 6.41 -10.73
CA MET A 133 -18.02 5.12 -10.92
C MET A 133 -19.06 4.09 -11.32
N SER A 134 -18.73 3.31 -12.34
CA SER A 134 -19.46 2.10 -12.67
C SER A 134 -18.76 0.91 -12.03
N PHE A 135 -19.53 -0.12 -11.69
CA PHE A 135 -19.03 -1.36 -11.08
C PHE A 135 -19.40 -2.55 -11.95
N VAL A 136 -18.44 -3.42 -12.25
CA VAL A 136 -18.64 -4.69 -12.95
C VAL A 136 -18.47 -5.84 -11.95
N PRO A 137 -19.45 -6.76 -11.84
CA PRO A 137 -19.33 -7.95 -10.99
C PRO A 137 -18.47 -9.01 -11.68
N CYS A 138 -17.15 -8.95 -11.50
CA CYS A 138 -16.20 -9.89 -12.13
C CYS A 138 -16.34 -11.34 -11.66
N HIS A 139 -16.95 -11.55 -10.50
CA HIS A 139 -17.36 -12.88 -10.04
C HIS A 139 -18.54 -13.48 -10.84
N GLU A 140 -19.33 -12.66 -11.55
CA GLU A 140 -20.45 -13.10 -12.40
C GLU A 140 -20.09 -13.07 -13.90
N THR A 141 -19.29 -12.10 -14.33
CA THR A 141 -18.91 -11.88 -15.74
C THR A 141 -17.38 -11.82 -15.90
N PRO A 142 -16.65 -12.92 -15.67
CA PRO A 142 -15.18 -12.92 -15.67
C PRO A 142 -14.55 -12.61 -17.04
N GLU A 143 -15.29 -12.80 -18.13
CA GLU A 143 -14.86 -12.49 -19.50
C GLU A 143 -15.00 -11.01 -19.89
N ASP A 144 -15.60 -10.17 -19.05
CA ASP A 144 -15.68 -8.74 -19.31
C ASP A 144 -14.27 -8.13 -19.37
N PHE A 145 -14.04 -7.24 -20.34
CA PHE A 145 -12.72 -6.62 -20.53
C PHE A 145 -12.23 -5.86 -19.28
N ALA A 146 -13.16 -5.37 -18.45
CA ALA A 146 -12.84 -4.70 -17.19
C ALA A 146 -12.34 -5.68 -16.12
N CYS A 147 -12.66 -6.96 -16.23
CA CYS A 147 -12.33 -8.00 -15.25
C CYS A 147 -10.99 -8.70 -15.51
N ALA A 148 -10.31 -8.35 -16.62
CA ALA A 148 -8.94 -8.82 -16.85
C ALA A 148 -7.98 -8.19 -15.81
N PRO A 149 -6.99 -8.94 -15.29
CA PRO A 149 -6.11 -8.49 -14.20
C PRO A 149 -5.34 -7.18 -14.44
N TYR A 150 -5.31 -6.69 -15.68
CA TYR A 150 -4.77 -5.40 -16.05
C TYR A 150 -5.58 -4.91 -17.26
N GLY A 151 -6.32 -3.81 -17.12
CA GLY A 151 -6.96 -3.13 -18.24
C GLY A 151 -5.98 -3.02 -19.42
N GLY A 152 -6.41 -3.48 -20.60
CA GLY A 152 -5.59 -3.83 -21.75
C GLY A 152 -4.26 -3.10 -21.91
N GLN A 153 -3.17 -3.86 -21.80
CA GLN A 153 -1.95 -3.69 -22.60
C GLN A 153 -1.17 -5.01 -22.57
N SER A 154 -1.68 -6.02 -23.28
CA SER A 154 -0.77 -6.94 -23.96
C SER A 154 -0.30 -6.23 -25.22
N LEU A 155 0.94 -5.72 -25.20
CA LEU A 155 1.68 -5.34 -26.40
C LEU A 155 2.24 -6.62 -27.04
N GLU A 156 1.38 -7.56 -27.40
CA GLU A 156 1.73 -8.70 -28.24
C GLU A 156 0.66 -8.81 -29.31
N ASP A 157 0.82 -8.03 -30.39
CA ASP A 157 0.46 -8.39 -31.76
C ASP A 157 0.93 -7.28 -32.73
N LYS A 158 2.20 -7.35 -33.11
CA LYS A 158 2.66 -6.90 -34.43
C LYS A 158 3.66 -7.93 -34.97
N GLU A 159 3.17 -9.12 -35.27
CA GLU A 159 3.75 -9.88 -36.37
C GLU A 159 3.14 -9.42 -37.70
N GLY A 160 4.02 -9.02 -38.63
CA GLY A 160 3.81 -9.16 -40.07
C GLY A 160 3.08 -8.04 -40.80
N SER A 161 3.83 -7.15 -41.47
CA SER A 161 3.60 -6.77 -42.88
C SER A 161 4.57 -5.66 -43.32
N THR A 162 5.56 -6.01 -44.14
CA THR A 162 6.05 -5.31 -45.37
C THR A 162 7.29 -6.08 -45.84
N GLU A 163 7.12 -6.93 -46.85
CA GLU A 163 7.52 -6.70 -48.26
C GLU A 163 9.04 -6.70 -48.49
#